data_AF-A0A378QR02-F1
#
_entry.id   AF-A0A378QR02-F1
#
_cell.length_a   1.000
_cell.length_b   1.000
_cell.length_c   1.000
_cell.angle_alpha   90.00
_cell.angle_beta   90.00
_cell.angle_gamma   90.00
#
_symmetry.space_group_name_H-M   'P 1'
#
loop_
_entity.id
_entity.type
_entity.pdbx_description
1 polymer ?
#
loop_
_entity_poly.entity_id
_entity_poly.type
_entity_poly.pdbx_seq_one_letter_code
_entity_poly.pdbx_strand_id
1 'polypeptide(L)'
;MIFKSKYYLKFPNNLFGDFGKKILIGKKGSVIDNEKIYSIIGNINFSKDEDFSFLPSKLGRFSKFNADGKEIVRRDLEKVNEVAMRYYTRWAFHGRDNRVEVEDYYYITYKKYPRDYKDAPNVLVSYTQGYFVLELDIDDDEEFNLHKLNLMLELFGSELTILDVNNGFLVEKAKPLRWEILRAGRYTKEELLSRVKRSLSSQKRTLLRKLLKRD
;
A
#
# COMPACT_ATOMS: atom_id res chain seq x y z
N MET A 1 -0.67 0.17 -29.37
CA MET A 1 -2.03 0.58 -28.97
C MET A 1 -1.94 1.51 -27.76
N ILE A 2 -2.81 2.52 -27.66
CA ILE A 2 -2.84 3.47 -26.54
C ILE A 2 -4.18 3.32 -25.82
N PHE A 3 -4.17 3.03 -24.53
CA PHE A 3 -5.38 3.12 -23.71
C PHE A 3 -5.75 4.60 -23.55
N LYS A 4 -7.05 4.94 -23.52
CA LYS A 4 -7.55 6.32 -23.29
C LYS A 4 -8.78 6.32 -22.38
N SER A 5 -8.72 5.57 -21.28
CA SER A 5 -9.80 5.53 -20.29
C SER A 5 -9.30 5.96 -18.92
N LYS A 6 -10.20 6.50 -18.09
CA LYS A 6 -9.91 6.79 -16.68
C LYS A 6 -9.80 5.51 -15.85
N TYR A 7 -10.63 4.50 -16.16
CA TYR A 7 -10.59 3.14 -15.60
C TYR A 7 -11.50 2.23 -16.43
N TYR A 8 -11.36 0.92 -16.25
CA TYR A 8 -12.20 -0.10 -16.86
C TYR A 8 -13.07 -0.78 -15.80
N LEU A 9 -14.32 -1.07 -16.16
CA LEU A 9 -15.27 -1.83 -15.33
C LEU A 9 -15.17 -3.34 -15.54
N LYS A 10 -14.74 -3.74 -16.74
CA LYS A 10 -14.52 -5.13 -17.16
C LYS A 10 -13.20 -5.21 -17.91
N PHE A 11 -12.56 -6.36 -17.86
CA PHE A 11 -11.32 -6.53 -18.60
C PHE A 11 -11.61 -6.50 -20.11
N PRO A 12 -10.78 -5.85 -20.94
CA PRO A 12 -11.00 -5.85 -22.38
C PRO A 12 -10.76 -7.24 -22.99
N ASN A 13 -11.82 -7.88 -23.51
CA ASN A 13 -11.78 -9.27 -24.01
C ASN A 13 -10.75 -9.55 -25.13
N ASN A 14 -10.34 -8.52 -25.90
CA ASN A 14 -9.43 -8.69 -27.04
C ASN A 14 -8.00 -8.18 -26.76
N LEU A 15 -7.64 -7.98 -25.48
CA LEU A 15 -6.34 -7.40 -25.18
C LEU A 15 -5.16 -8.31 -25.57
N PHE A 16 -5.31 -9.61 -25.35
CA PHE A 16 -4.26 -10.61 -25.64
C PHE A 16 -4.21 -11.10 -27.09
N GLY A 17 -5.25 -10.80 -27.89
CA GLY A 17 -5.41 -11.38 -29.23
C GLY A 17 -4.21 -11.22 -30.15
N ASP A 18 -3.66 -10.01 -30.23
CA ASP A 18 -2.57 -9.69 -31.16
C ASP A 18 -1.16 -9.73 -30.51
N PHE A 19 -1.08 -9.83 -29.18
CA PHE A 19 0.15 -9.62 -28.40
C PHE A 19 0.67 -10.88 -27.68
N GLY A 20 -0.04 -12.01 -27.84
CA GLY A 20 0.34 -13.28 -27.22
C GLY A 20 -0.13 -13.41 -25.77
N LYS A 21 0.44 -14.39 -25.04
CA LYS A 21 -0.01 -14.74 -23.68
C LYS A 21 0.29 -13.68 -22.61
N LYS A 22 1.37 -12.92 -22.78
CA LYS A 22 1.85 -11.92 -21.82
C LYS A 22 2.00 -10.58 -22.50
N ILE A 23 1.56 -9.53 -21.82
CA ILE A 23 1.63 -8.17 -22.32
C ILE A 23 2.24 -7.28 -21.25
N LEU A 24 3.16 -6.41 -21.63
CA LEU A 24 3.63 -5.34 -20.77
C LEU A 24 2.83 -4.08 -21.06
N ILE A 25 2.22 -3.51 -20.04
CA ILE A 25 1.63 -2.18 -20.11
C ILE A 25 2.56 -1.21 -19.41
N GLY A 26 2.80 -0.05 -20.03
CA GLY A 26 3.73 0.91 -19.44
C GLY A 26 3.63 2.32 -19.95
N LYS A 27 4.40 3.20 -19.31
CA LYS A 27 4.52 4.61 -19.70
C LYS A 27 5.96 5.06 -19.60
N LYS A 28 6.39 5.82 -20.61
CA LYS A 28 7.75 6.37 -20.66
C LYS A 28 7.96 7.37 -19.52
N GLY A 29 9.01 7.16 -18.73
CA GLY A 29 9.35 8.02 -17.59
C GLY A 29 9.66 9.46 -17.99
N SER A 30 10.23 9.68 -19.18
CA SER A 30 10.57 11.01 -19.70
C SER A 30 9.36 11.93 -19.92
N VAL A 31 8.15 11.36 -20.06
CA VAL A 31 6.91 12.11 -20.30
C VAL A 31 6.23 12.50 -18.99
N ILE A 32 6.68 11.97 -17.86
CA ILE A 32 6.05 12.16 -16.55
C ILE A 32 6.85 13.19 -15.75
N ASP A 33 6.15 14.17 -15.19
CA ASP A 33 6.76 15.16 -14.29
C ASP A 33 7.41 14.48 -13.09
N ASN A 34 8.60 14.95 -12.70
CA ASN A 34 9.34 14.36 -11.58
C ASN A 34 8.54 14.39 -10.27
N GLU A 35 7.76 15.45 -10.01
CA GLU A 35 6.88 15.54 -8.83
C GLU A 35 5.84 14.41 -8.79
N LYS A 36 5.27 14.06 -9.96
CA LYS A 36 4.32 12.96 -10.09
C LYS A 36 5.01 11.60 -9.90
N ILE A 37 6.25 11.45 -10.36
CA ILE A 37 7.04 10.25 -10.10
C ILE A 37 7.27 10.07 -8.60
N TYR A 38 7.66 11.12 -7.88
CA TYR A 38 7.85 11.06 -6.42
C TYR A 38 6.55 10.77 -5.67
N SER A 39 5.41 11.26 -6.17
CA SER A 39 4.13 10.92 -5.55
C SER A 39 3.78 9.44 -5.74
N ILE A 40 4.11 8.84 -6.89
CA ILE A 40 3.84 7.43 -7.20
C ILE A 40 4.77 6.47 -6.44
N ILE A 41 6.07 6.74 -6.43
CA ILE A 41 7.09 5.87 -5.82
C ILE A 41 7.18 6.12 -4.30
N GLY A 42 6.86 7.33 -3.85
CA GLY A 42 7.12 7.80 -2.49
C GLY A 42 8.54 8.35 -2.33
N ASN A 43 8.97 8.57 -1.09
CA ASN A 43 10.30 9.10 -0.73
C ASN A 43 11.43 8.07 -0.90
N ILE A 44 11.45 7.34 -2.02
CA ILE A 44 12.54 6.42 -2.37
C ILE A 44 13.55 7.24 -3.19
N ASN A 45 14.85 7.05 -2.92
CA ASN A 45 15.90 7.60 -3.76
C ASN A 45 15.82 6.96 -5.15
N PHE A 46 15.19 7.66 -6.07
CA PHE A 46 15.02 7.26 -7.46
C PHE A 46 16.28 7.65 -8.25
N SER A 47 17.03 6.66 -8.73
CA SER A 47 18.00 6.84 -9.80
C SER A 47 17.37 6.40 -11.12
N LYS A 48 17.49 7.22 -12.17
CA LYS A 48 16.95 6.90 -13.50
C LYS A 48 17.74 5.81 -14.23
N ASP A 49 18.89 5.42 -13.69
CA ASP A 49 19.84 4.52 -14.35
C ASP A 49 19.75 3.06 -13.87
N GLU A 50 18.93 2.77 -12.86
CA GLU A 50 18.79 1.43 -12.29
C GLU A 50 17.39 0.87 -12.50
N ASP A 51 17.32 -0.43 -12.79
CA ASP A 51 16.07 -1.19 -12.83
C ASP A 51 15.62 -1.52 -11.41
N PHE A 52 14.38 -1.17 -11.06
CA PHE A 52 13.82 -1.46 -9.74
C PHE A 52 12.32 -1.74 -9.79
N SER A 53 11.84 -2.51 -8.83
CA SER A 53 10.41 -2.75 -8.60
C SER A 53 10.00 -2.14 -7.27
N PHE A 54 8.85 -1.48 -7.25
CA PHE A 54 8.31 -0.84 -6.06
C PHE A 54 6.82 -1.09 -5.93
N LEU A 55 6.34 -1.03 -4.68
CA LEU A 55 4.91 -0.99 -4.40
C LEU A 55 4.42 0.46 -4.55
N PRO A 56 3.46 0.74 -5.44
CA PRO A 56 2.97 2.11 -5.63
C PRO A 56 2.38 2.71 -4.35
N SER A 57 2.55 4.02 -4.19
CA SER A 57 1.94 4.75 -3.08
C SER A 57 0.41 4.81 -3.23
N LYS A 58 -0.27 5.09 -2.11
CA LYS A 58 -1.74 5.10 -2.02
C LYS A 58 -2.33 6.42 -2.53
N LEU A 59 -2.45 6.55 -3.85
CA LEU A 59 -2.97 7.76 -4.50
C LEU A 59 -4.50 7.77 -4.62
N GLY A 60 -5.11 6.61 -4.83
CA GLY A 60 -6.53 6.46 -5.13
C GLY A 60 -7.10 5.13 -4.67
N ARG A 61 -8.23 4.71 -5.26
CA ARG A 61 -8.95 3.52 -4.79
C ARG A 61 -8.22 2.23 -5.13
N PHE A 62 -7.59 2.16 -6.30
CA PHE A 62 -6.93 0.94 -6.78
C PHE A 62 -5.57 0.76 -6.12
N SER A 63 -4.78 1.83 -6.03
CA SER A 63 -3.51 1.81 -5.30
C SER A 63 -3.69 1.59 -3.79
N LYS A 64 -4.76 2.13 -3.18
CA LYS A 64 -5.10 1.82 -1.79
C LYS A 64 -5.47 0.34 -1.61
N PHE A 65 -6.32 -0.20 -2.49
CA PHE A 65 -6.64 -1.63 -2.47
C PHE A 65 -5.39 -2.49 -2.68
N ASN A 66 -4.50 -2.09 -3.57
CA ASN A 66 -3.24 -2.79 -3.85
C ASN A 66 -2.34 -2.92 -2.62
N ALA A 67 -2.30 -1.90 -1.76
CA ALA A 67 -1.42 -1.84 -0.60
C ALA A 67 -2.07 -2.31 0.71
N ASP A 68 -3.35 -2.03 0.92
CA ASP A 68 -4.05 -2.31 2.20
C ASP A 68 -5.07 -3.46 2.09
N GLY A 69 -5.45 -3.88 0.89
CA GLY A 69 -6.60 -4.74 0.69
C GLY A 69 -7.91 -3.98 0.91
N LYS A 70 -8.99 -4.71 1.19
CA LYS A 70 -10.33 -4.13 1.35
C LYS A 70 -11.09 -4.78 2.49
N GLU A 71 -11.60 -3.95 3.39
CA GLU A 71 -12.58 -4.35 4.39
C GLU A 71 -13.99 -4.31 3.77
N ILE A 72 -14.72 -5.42 3.90
CA ILE A 72 -16.09 -5.57 3.43
C ILE A 72 -16.99 -5.76 4.65
N VAL A 73 -17.85 -4.79 4.91
CA VAL A 73 -18.86 -4.91 5.98
C VAL A 73 -20.00 -5.79 5.48
N ARG A 74 -20.16 -6.97 6.07
CA ARG A 74 -21.21 -7.95 5.73
C ARG A 74 -22.53 -7.58 6.40
N ARG A 75 -23.24 -6.62 5.79
CA ARG A 75 -24.56 -6.15 6.25
C ARG A 75 -25.68 -7.16 5.99
N ASP A 76 -25.40 -8.17 5.17
CA ASP A 76 -26.24 -9.33 4.88
C ASP A 76 -26.34 -10.31 6.06
N LEU A 77 -25.34 -10.32 6.95
CA LEU A 77 -25.30 -11.17 8.13
C LEU A 77 -25.83 -10.43 9.38
N GLU A 78 -26.28 -11.20 10.37
CA GLU A 78 -26.69 -10.64 11.66
C GLU A 78 -25.52 -9.99 12.40
N LYS A 79 -25.84 -9.04 13.28
CA LYS A 79 -24.83 -8.36 14.09
C LYS A 79 -24.31 -9.29 15.17
N VAL A 80 -22.99 -9.37 15.27
CA VAL A 80 -22.27 -10.12 16.31
C VAL A 80 -21.89 -9.18 17.45
N ASN A 81 -21.83 -9.71 18.68
CA ASN A 81 -21.35 -8.97 19.84
C ASN A 81 -19.82 -8.83 19.76
N GLU A 82 -19.32 -7.59 19.79
CA GLU A 82 -17.91 -7.26 19.87
C GLU A 82 -17.64 -6.56 21.20
N VAL A 83 -16.54 -6.93 21.86
CA VAL A 83 -16.12 -6.31 23.12
C VAL A 83 -14.96 -5.34 22.83
N ALA A 84 -15.12 -4.08 23.19
CA ALA A 84 -14.06 -3.09 23.12
C ALA A 84 -13.63 -2.63 24.51
N MET A 85 -12.33 -2.62 24.74
CA MET A 85 -11.74 -2.00 25.92
C MET A 85 -11.71 -0.47 25.76
N ARG A 86 -12.03 0.24 26.84
CA ARG A 86 -11.96 1.70 26.93
C ARG A 86 -11.14 2.07 28.16
N TYR A 87 -10.22 2.99 27.96
CA TYR A 87 -9.46 3.62 29.03
C TYR A 87 -10.23 4.82 29.54
N TYR A 88 -10.19 5.02 30.84
CA TYR A 88 -10.68 6.23 31.47
C TYR A 88 -9.79 6.58 32.64
N THR A 89 -9.87 7.83 33.06
CA THR A 89 -9.09 8.33 34.17
C THR A 89 -10.03 8.77 35.28
N ARG A 90 -9.73 8.37 36.52
CA ARG A 90 -10.51 8.72 37.70
C ARG A 90 -9.59 9.16 38.83
N TRP A 91 -10.11 10.01 39.71
CA TRP A 91 -9.43 10.35 40.95
C TRP A 91 -9.63 9.22 41.97
N ALA A 92 -8.54 8.60 42.42
CA ALA A 92 -8.54 7.63 43.51
C ALA A 92 -8.06 8.29 44.80
N PHE A 93 -8.73 7.97 45.91
CA PHE A 93 -8.33 8.45 47.23
C PHE A 93 -7.24 7.55 47.81
N HIS A 94 -6.08 8.13 48.12
CA HIS A 94 -4.89 7.44 48.63
C HIS A 94 -4.51 7.93 50.04
N GLY A 95 -5.50 8.35 50.84
CA GLY A 95 -5.30 8.85 52.21
C GLY A 95 -5.68 10.33 52.38
N ARG A 96 -5.60 10.82 53.62
CA ARG A 96 -6.02 12.20 53.97
C ARG A 96 -5.26 13.21 53.12
N ASP A 97 -6.02 14.07 52.42
CA ASP A 97 -5.56 15.08 51.47
C ASP A 97 -4.75 14.58 50.27
N ASN A 98 -4.76 13.27 49.98
CA ASN A 98 -4.08 12.69 48.84
C ASN A 98 -5.07 12.08 47.83
N ARG A 99 -5.33 12.81 46.74
CA ARG A 99 -6.05 12.31 45.58
C ARG A 99 -5.07 12.13 44.43
N VAL A 100 -4.99 10.92 43.91
CA VAL A 100 -4.11 10.58 42.80
C VAL A 100 -4.98 10.29 41.58
N GLU A 101 -4.57 10.80 40.43
CA GLU A 101 -5.19 10.47 39.15
C GLU A 101 -4.75 9.05 38.74
N VAL A 102 -5.72 8.14 38.59
CA VAL A 102 -5.48 6.74 38.25
C VAL A 102 -6.17 6.41 36.94
N GLU A 103 -5.41 5.79 36.04
CA GLU A 103 -5.95 5.21 34.80
C GLU A 103 -6.53 3.84 35.08
N ASP A 104 -7.72 3.59 34.54
CA ASP A 104 -8.45 2.34 34.69
C ASP A 104 -9.09 1.97 33.35
N TYR A 105 -9.57 0.75 33.21
CA TYR A 105 -10.18 0.28 31.97
C TYR A 105 -11.49 -0.46 32.23
N TYR A 106 -12.41 -0.35 31.28
CA TYR A 106 -13.66 -1.10 31.27
C TYR A 106 -13.97 -1.63 29.88
N TYR A 107 -14.83 -2.64 29.84
CA TYR A 107 -15.24 -3.29 28.61
C TYR A 107 -16.65 -2.87 28.23
N ILE A 108 -16.84 -2.48 26.97
CA ILE A 108 -18.16 -2.22 26.38
C ILE A 108 -18.44 -3.31 25.38
N THR A 109 -19.57 -4.00 25.54
CA THR A 109 -20.10 -4.93 24.54
C THR A 109 -21.08 -4.19 23.64
N TYR A 110 -20.89 -4.26 22.32
CA TYR A 110 -21.78 -3.65 21.34
C TYR A 110 -21.98 -4.58 20.14
N LYS A 111 -23.15 -4.45 19.49
CA LYS A 111 -23.50 -5.26 18.32
C LYS A 111 -23.03 -4.59 17.04
N LYS A 112 -22.35 -5.34 16.18
CA LYS A 112 -21.80 -4.84 14.91
C LYS A 112 -21.89 -5.89 13.81
N TYR A 113 -22.03 -5.43 12.58
CA TYR A 113 -21.97 -6.32 11.42
C TYR A 113 -20.57 -6.95 11.31
N PRO A 114 -20.48 -8.25 11.01
CA PRO A 114 -19.21 -8.91 10.76
C PRO A 114 -18.51 -8.28 9.55
N ARG A 115 -17.20 -8.41 9.51
CA ARG A 115 -16.33 -7.82 8.49
C ARG A 115 -15.52 -8.93 7.86
N ASP A 116 -15.57 -8.98 6.54
CA ASP A 116 -14.68 -9.79 5.73
C ASP A 116 -13.52 -8.92 5.24
N TYR A 117 -12.38 -9.56 5.02
CA TYR A 117 -11.19 -8.90 4.51
C TYR A 117 -10.83 -9.56 3.18
N LYS A 118 -10.67 -8.72 2.14
CA LYS A 118 -9.97 -9.11 0.92
C LYS A 118 -8.52 -8.71 1.08
N ASP A 119 -7.63 -9.68 0.92
CA ASP A 119 -6.19 -9.46 1.00
C ASP A 119 -5.71 -8.48 -0.07
N ALA A 120 -4.60 -7.81 0.24
CA ALA A 120 -3.95 -6.86 -0.65
C ALA A 120 -3.30 -7.61 -1.83
N PRO A 121 -3.61 -7.24 -3.09
CA PRO A 121 -2.95 -7.82 -4.26
C PRO A 121 -1.42 -7.62 -4.29
N ASN A 122 -0.90 -6.59 -3.63
CA ASN A 122 0.54 -6.29 -3.53
C ASN A 122 1.29 -6.28 -4.87
N VAL A 123 0.63 -5.80 -5.92
CA VAL A 123 1.21 -5.75 -7.26
C VAL A 123 2.31 -4.70 -7.32
N LEU A 124 3.50 -5.10 -7.74
CA LEU A 124 4.65 -4.24 -7.92
C LEU A 124 4.66 -3.63 -9.32
N VAL A 125 5.11 -2.38 -9.42
CA VAL A 125 5.41 -1.72 -10.70
C VAL A 125 6.92 -1.67 -10.86
N SER A 126 7.40 -2.02 -12.04
CA SER A 126 8.84 -2.00 -12.35
C SER A 126 9.18 -0.76 -13.17
N TYR A 127 10.36 -0.21 -12.94
CA TYR A 127 11.00 0.75 -13.84
C TYR A 127 12.14 0.03 -14.53
N THR A 128 12.11 -0.03 -15.86
CA THR A 128 13.18 -0.62 -16.68
C THR A 128 13.27 0.06 -18.03
N GLN A 129 14.49 0.21 -18.56
CA GLN A 129 14.75 0.80 -19.88
C GLN A 129 14.08 2.18 -20.09
N GLY A 130 13.88 2.94 -19.01
CA GLY A 130 13.21 4.25 -19.05
C GLY A 130 11.67 4.23 -19.02
N TYR A 131 11.04 3.07 -18.84
CA TYR A 131 9.59 2.89 -18.76
C TYR A 131 9.16 2.36 -17.39
N PHE A 132 8.03 2.87 -16.91
CA PHE A 132 7.28 2.19 -15.85
C PHE A 132 6.40 1.12 -16.47
N VAL A 133 6.55 -0.12 -16.04
CA VAL A 133 5.92 -1.29 -16.66
C VAL A 133 5.28 -2.22 -15.65
N LEU A 134 4.26 -2.93 -16.10
CA LEU A 134 3.55 -3.97 -15.37
C LEU A 134 3.09 -5.07 -16.34
N GLU A 135 3.21 -6.33 -15.92
CA GLU A 135 2.87 -7.51 -16.72
C GLU A 135 1.42 -7.97 -16.49
N LEU A 136 0.69 -8.10 -17.60
CA LEU A 136 -0.60 -8.79 -17.70
C LEU A 136 -0.38 -10.16 -18.30
N ASP A 137 -1.00 -11.20 -17.72
CA ASP A 137 -0.88 -12.58 -18.18
C ASP A 137 -2.27 -13.14 -18.47
N ILE A 138 -2.47 -13.81 -19.60
CA ILE A 138 -3.75 -14.42 -19.95
C ILE A 138 -4.16 -15.54 -18.99
N ASP A 139 -3.18 -16.20 -18.36
CA ASP A 139 -3.41 -17.30 -17.43
C ASP A 139 -3.81 -16.79 -16.02
N ASP A 140 -3.68 -15.48 -15.75
CA ASP A 140 -4.13 -14.84 -14.51
C ASP A 140 -5.65 -14.61 -14.50
N ASP A 141 -6.25 -14.58 -13.30
CA ASP A 141 -7.67 -14.27 -13.11
C ASP A 141 -8.06 -12.90 -13.72
N GLU A 142 -9.24 -12.83 -14.32
CA GLU A 142 -9.71 -11.64 -15.04
C GLU A 142 -9.83 -10.44 -14.08
N GLU A 143 -10.31 -10.65 -12.85
CA GLU A 143 -10.40 -9.58 -11.84
C GLU A 143 -9.00 -9.06 -11.45
N PHE A 144 -8.02 -9.94 -11.39
CA PHE A 144 -6.64 -9.59 -11.05
C PHE A 144 -5.97 -8.79 -12.17
N ASN A 145 -6.15 -9.20 -13.42
CA ASN A 145 -5.69 -8.44 -14.59
C ASN A 145 -6.40 -7.09 -14.74
N LEU A 146 -7.69 -7.03 -14.42
CA LEU A 146 -8.45 -5.78 -14.37
C LEU A 146 -7.91 -4.84 -13.29
N HIS A 147 -7.56 -5.37 -12.11
CA HIS A 147 -6.92 -4.59 -11.05
C HIS A 147 -5.56 -4.03 -11.49
N LYS A 148 -4.71 -4.87 -12.08
CA LYS A 148 -3.41 -4.48 -12.65
C LYS A 148 -3.52 -3.32 -13.66
N LEU A 149 -4.45 -3.43 -14.61
CA LEU A 149 -4.72 -2.40 -15.62
C LEU A 149 -5.21 -1.10 -14.96
N ASN A 150 -6.18 -1.19 -14.06
CA ASN A 150 -6.74 -0.04 -13.36
C ASN A 150 -5.73 0.64 -12.44
N LEU A 151 -4.83 -0.12 -11.82
CA LEU A 151 -3.72 0.40 -11.03
C LEU A 151 -2.83 1.28 -11.91
N MET A 152 -2.40 0.78 -13.08
CA MET A 152 -1.56 1.56 -14.00
C MET A 152 -2.26 2.84 -14.50
N LEU A 153 -3.55 2.77 -14.82
CA LEU A 153 -4.33 3.94 -15.23
C LEU A 153 -4.47 4.98 -14.11
N GLU A 154 -4.61 4.54 -12.86
CA GLU A 154 -4.69 5.44 -11.71
C GLU A 154 -3.36 6.15 -11.44
N LEU A 155 -2.23 5.44 -11.58
CA LEU A 155 -0.89 6.00 -11.36
C LEU A 155 -0.49 6.97 -12.49
N PHE A 156 -0.64 6.54 -13.74
CA PHE A 156 -0.03 7.21 -14.90
C PHE A 156 -1.02 7.98 -15.77
N GLY A 157 -2.31 7.88 -15.47
CA GLY A 157 -3.40 8.49 -16.21
C GLY A 157 -3.86 7.66 -17.39
N SER A 158 -4.66 8.27 -18.26
CA SER A 158 -5.39 7.55 -19.30
C SER A 158 -4.51 6.99 -20.40
N GLU A 159 -3.31 7.52 -20.63
CA GLU A 159 -2.42 7.15 -21.74
C GLU A 159 -1.35 6.14 -21.30
N LEU A 160 -1.60 4.87 -21.61
CA LEU A 160 -0.67 3.75 -21.44
C LEU A 160 -0.28 3.16 -22.79
N THR A 161 0.98 2.79 -22.94
CA THR A 161 1.55 2.13 -24.11
C THR A 161 1.63 0.62 -23.86
N ILE A 162 1.21 -0.17 -24.84
CA ILE A 162 1.46 -1.62 -24.85
C ILE A 162 2.88 -1.85 -25.39
N LEU A 163 3.69 -2.51 -24.59
CA LEU A 163 5.04 -2.98 -24.92
C LEU A 163 4.95 -4.51 -25.10
N ASP A 164 5.46 -4.99 -26.23
CA ASP A 164 5.48 -6.42 -26.51
C ASP A 164 6.72 -7.06 -25.87
N VAL A 165 6.50 -8.13 -25.09
CA VAL A 165 7.56 -8.92 -24.44
C VAL A 165 8.46 -9.56 -25.51
N ASN A 166 7.90 -9.95 -26.66
CA ASN A 166 8.61 -10.63 -27.73
C ASN A 166 9.62 -9.73 -28.45
N ASN A 167 9.48 -8.40 -28.31
CA ASN A 167 10.34 -7.41 -28.96
C ASN A 167 11.62 -7.06 -28.16
N GLY A 168 12.02 -7.90 -27.20
CA GLY A 168 13.27 -7.75 -26.45
C GLY A 168 13.17 -6.87 -25.20
N PHE A 169 11.96 -6.52 -24.77
CA PHE A 169 11.73 -5.80 -23.52
C PHE A 169 11.81 -6.78 -22.34
N LEU A 170 13.01 -6.92 -21.77
CA LEU A 170 13.25 -7.78 -20.62
C LEU A 170 12.89 -7.04 -19.34
N VAL A 171 11.78 -7.41 -18.72
CA VAL A 171 11.57 -7.08 -17.30
C VAL A 171 12.35 -8.12 -16.51
N GLU A 172 13.61 -7.81 -16.18
CA GLU A 172 14.25 -8.57 -15.11
C GLU A 172 13.37 -8.41 -13.86
N LYS A 173 13.13 -9.53 -13.15
CA LYS A 173 12.42 -9.49 -11.87
C LYS A 173 13.26 -8.66 -10.91
N ALA A 174 13.05 -7.35 -10.90
CA ALA A 174 13.89 -6.46 -10.15
C ALA A 174 13.76 -6.81 -8.67
N LYS A 175 14.88 -6.75 -7.95
CA LYS A 175 14.92 -7.16 -6.55
C LYS A 175 13.89 -6.33 -5.79
N PRO A 176 12.89 -6.96 -5.14
CA PRO A 176 11.94 -6.20 -4.34
C PRO A 176 12.76 -5.46 -3.28
N LEU A 177 12.60 -4.13 -3.21
CA LEU A 177 13.26 -3.33 -2.18
C LEU A 177 12.78 -3.86 -0.83
N ARG A 178 13.64 -4.61 -0.12
CA ARG A 178 13.32 -5.13 1.21
C ARG A 178 13.40 -3.95 2.17
N TRP A 179 12.26 -3.52 2.68
CA TRP A 179 12.21 -2.51 3.74
C TRP A 179 12.68 -3.17 5.04
N GLU A 180 13.99 -3.25 5.24
CA GLU A 180 14.56 -3.58 6.55
C GLU A 180 14.40 -2.35 7.46
N ILE A 181 13.21 -2.19 8.06
CA ILE A 181 12.97 -1.10 9.03
C ILE A 181 13.95 -1.22 10.20
N LEU A 182 14.31 -2.45 10.56
CA LEU A 182 15.38 -2.79 11.50
C LEU A 182 16.11 -4.02 10.96
N ARG A 183 17.44 -3.96 10.86
CA ARG A 183 18.23 -5.17 10.58
C ARG A 183 18.12 -6.12 11.76
N ALA A 184 18.26 -7.41 11.54
CA ALA A 184 18.38 -8.34 12.67
C ALA A 184 19.64 -8.03 13.49
N GLY A 185 19.51 -7.88 14.80
CA GLY A 185 20.63 -7.54 15.69
C GLY A 185 20.19 -7.18 17.10
N ARG A 186 21.15 -7.11 18.04
CA ARG A 186 20.91 -6.55 19.38
C ARG A 186 21.04 -5.04 19.29
N TYR A 187 19.98 -4.33 19.68
CA TYR A 187 19.97 -2.87 19.76
C TYR A 187 19.61 -2.43 21.16
N THR A 188 20.18 -1.33 21.60
CA THR A 188 19.71 -0.62 22.79
C THR A 188 18.39 0.11 22.49
N LYS A 189 17.60 0.41 23.53
CA LYS A 189 16.30 1.10 23.40
C LYS A 189 16.44 2.44 22.65
N GLU A 190 17.52 3.16 22.89
CA GLU A 190 17.83 4.47 22.28
C GLU A 190 18.18 4.37 20.79
N GLU A 191 18.92 3.33 20.38
CA GLU A 191 19.26 3.07 18.99
C GLU A 191 18.03 2.65 18.17
N LEU A 192 17.15 1.83 18.74
CA LEU A 192 15.86 1.51 18.11
C LEU A 192 15.02 2.76 17.91
N LEU A 193 14.96 3.61 18.93
CA LEU A 193 14.19 4.85 18.89
C LEU A 193 14.70 5.84 17.85
N SER A 194 16.00 6.02 17.77
CA SER A 194 16.61 6.92 16.78
C SER A 194 16.37 6.42 15.35
N ARG A 195 16.51 5.10 15.10
CA ARG A 195 16.24 4.48 13.80
C ARG A 195 14.77 4.59 13.41
N VAL A 196 13.85 4.22 14.30
CA VAL A 196 12.41 4.32 14.06
C VAL A 196 11.99 5.79 13.83
N LYS A 197 12.53 6.75 14.59
CA LYS A 197 12.29 8.18 14.36
C LYS A 197 12.79 8.63 12.98
N ARG A 198 13.94 8.13 12.53
CA ARG A 198 14.52 8.46 11.21
C ARG A 198 13.62 7.95 10.08
N SER A 199 13.08 6.74 10.20
CA SER A 199 12.23 6.11 9.18
C SER A 199 10.78 6.62 9.16
N LEU A 200 10.30 7.23 10.25
CA LEU A 200 8.95 7.78 10.33
C LEU A 200 8.87 9.25 9.91
N SER A 201 7.78 9.59 9.21
CA SER A 201 7.43 10.98 8.89
C SER A 201 7.21 11.81 10.16
N SER A 202 7.46 13.13 10.06
CA SER A 202 7.33 14.07 11.17
C SER A 202 5.98 13.99 11.90
N GLN A 203 4.88 13.84 11.15
CA GLN A 203 3.53 13.69 11.70
C GLN A 203 3.36 12.42 12.55
N LYS A 204 3.98 11.30 12.15
CA LYS A 204 3.89 10.02 12.89
C LYS A 204 4.82 9.95 14.10
N ARG A 205 5.84 10.81 14.19
CA ARG A 205 6.74 10.90 15.36
C ARG A 205 6.02 11.33 16.64
N THR A 206 4.96 12.13 16.53
CA THR A 206 4.16 12.59 17.68
C THR A 206 3.39 11.44 18.33
N LEU A 207 2.89 10.50 17.53
CA LEU A 207 2.24 9.27 18.02
C LEU A 207 3.23 8.35 18.72
N LEU A 208 4.45 8.21 18.17
CA LEU A 208 5.51 7.42 18.80
C LEU A 208 5.86 7.94 20.20
N ARG A 209 5.95 9.26 20.38
CA ARG A 209 6.21 9.87 21.70
C ARG A 209 5.14 9.54 22.73
N LYS A 210 3.86 9.43 22.32
CA LYS A 210 2.76 9.05 23.22
C LYS A 210 2.84 7.58 23.64
N LEU A 211 3.29 6.71 22.73
CA LEU A 211 3.46 5.28 23.02
C LEU A 211 4.69 5.00 23.91
N LEU A 212 5.73 5.83 23.84
CA LEU A 212 6.99 5.64 24.58
C LEU A 212 7.00 6.23 25.99
N LYS A 213 6.08 7.14 26.29
CA LYS A 213 5.87 7.69 27.65
C LYS A 213 4.98 6.79 28.52
N ARG A 214 4.57 5.63 28.00
CA ARG A 214 3.69 4.66 28.68
C ARG A 214 4.43 3.57 29.45
N ASP A 215 5.75 3.70 29.59
CA ASP A 215 6.59 2.84 30.45
C ASP A 215 6.97 3.60 31.73
#